data_AF-A0A968HMV2-F1
#
_entry.id   AF-A0A968HMV2-F1
#
_cell.length_a   1.000
_cell.length_b   1.000
_cell.length_c   1.000
_cell.angle_alpha   90.00
_cell.angle_beta   90.00
_cell.angle_gamma   90.00
#
_symmetry.space_group_name_H-M   'P 1'
#
loop_
_entity.id
_entity.type
_entity.pdbx_description
1 polymer ?
#
loop_
_entity_poly.entity_id
_entity_poly.type
_entity_poly.pdbx_seq_one_letter_code
_entity_poly.pdbx_strand_id
1 'polypeptide(L)'
;MRPARAAGSRESADQHPPQRAGEWLYESPTELRAIADREWIAVSDERWQIHLPATLPRTMTATPELRSLVGARLLLTTSRDQEFITAQLQLANQVIIDLGANAHHAVLLELARVALEDRRASPWLEPDEIGWIQRAELVRRLGLGNVEHLNVMICRLRQQLIGRAIENATSIVQSRPRTGNLRLAVLDVEIRGAGAPRNAR
;
A
#
# COMPACT_ATOMS: atom_id res chain seq x y z
N MET A 1 4.49 63.47 33.46
CA MET A 1 3.26 62.65 33.34
C MET A 1 3.43 61.73 32.12
N ARG A 2 3.60 60.42 32.34
CA ARG A 2 3.45 59.34 31.34
C ARG A 2 2.15 58.60 31.71
N PRO A 3 1.39 57.99 30.78
CA PRO A 3 1.78 56.79 30.01
C PRO A 3 1.26 56.87 28.54
N ALA A 4 1.27 55.90 27.61
CA ALA A 4 1.70 54.50 27.49
C ALA A 4 1.86 54.16 25.99
N ARG A 5 2.71 53.17 25.68
CA ARG A 5 2.82 52.46 24.39
C ARG A 5 1.54 51.68 24.08
N ALA A 6 1.18 51.56 22.80
CA ALA A 6 0.54 50.36 22.28
C ALA A 6 1.09 50.05 20.88
N ALA A 7 1.89 48.99 20.80
CA ALA A 7 2.26 48.33 19.56
C ALA A 7 1.02 47.57 19.07
N GLY A 8 0.58 47.86 17.85
CA GLY A 8 -0.41 47.05 17.16
C GLY A 8 0.27 45.88 16.48
N SER A 9 0.46 44.79 17.23
CA SER A 9 0.75 43.46 16.68
C SER A 9 -0.38 43.09 15.71
N ARG A 10 -0.08 42.95 14.41
CA ARG A 10 -0.92 42.15 13.52
C ARG A 10 -0.46 40.71 13.68
N GLU A 11 -1.09 40.08 14.65
CA GLU A 11 -1.11 38.64 14.88
C GLU A 11 -1.85 38.02 13.68
N SER A 12 -1.09 37.60 12.66
CA SER A 12 -1.63 36.67 11.66
C SER A 12 -1.85 35.35 12.37
N ALA A 13 -3.09 35.14 12.80
CA ALA A 13 -3.52 33.88 13.38
C ALA A 13 -3.37 32.78 12.32
N ASP A 14 -2.41 31.88 12.54
CA ASP A 14 -2.33 30.56 11.92
C ASP A 14 -3.59 29.78 12.32
N GLN A 15 -4.69 30.04 11.62
CA GLN A 15 -5.90 29.25 11.72
C GLN A 15 -5.73 28.03 10.80
N HIS A 16 -5.15 26.95 11.34
CA HIS A 16 -5.24 25.64 10.71
C HIS A 16 -6.73 25.24 10.65
N PRO A 17 -7.33 25.07 9.46
CA PRO A 17 -8.68 24.54 9.36
C PRO A 17 -8.75 23.13 9.96
N PRO A 18 -9.90 22.71 10.52
CA PRO A 18 -10.05 21.39 11.10
C PRO A 18 -9.78 20.32 10.04
N GLN A 19 -8.70 19.54 10.22
CA GLN A 19 -8.37 18.41 9.36
C GLN A 19 -9.50 17.37 9.41
N ARG A 20 -10.22 17.22 8.30
CA ARG A 20 -11.13 16.09 8.10
C ARG A 20 -10.29 14.90 7.66
N ALA A 21 -10.33 13.82 8.44
CA ALA A 21 -9.61 12.60 8.12
C ALA A 21 -10.02 12.08 6.72
N GLY A 22 -9.05 12.00 5.81
CA GLY A 22 -9.23 11.47 4.46
C GLY A 22 -9.30 12.51 3.33
N GLU A 23 -9.11 13.80 3.59
CA GLU A 23 -8.99 14.83 2.55
C GLU A 23 -7.53 15.06 2.16
N TRP A 24 -7.24 15.13 0.85
CA TRP A 24 -5.94 15.56 0.36
C TRP A 24 -5.84 17.08 0.48
N LEU A 25 -4.74 17.57 1.03
CA LEU A 25 -4.51 19.00 1.23
C LEU A 25 -3.36 19.48 0.35
N TYR A 26 -3.53 20.67 -0.22
CA TYR A 26 -2.49 21.51 -0.78
C TYR A 26 -2.03 22.51 0.29
N GLU A 27 -0.72 22.54 0.54
CA GLU A 27 -0.08 23.47 1.46
C GLU A 27 0.88 24.37 0.69
N SER A 28 0.77 25.68 0.92
CA SER A 28 1.69 26.71 0.44
C SER A 28 1.98 27.69 1.57
N PRO A 29 2.98 28.59 1.43
CA PRO A 29 3.27 29.60 2.44
C PRO A 29 2.10 30.53 2.80
N THR A 30 1.05 30.57 1.97
CA THR A 30 -0.10 31.47 2.15
C THR A 30 -1.43 30.75 2.28
N GLU A 31 -1.50 29.44 2.01
CA GLU A 31 -2.77 28.71 2.04
C GLU A 31 -2.59 27.23 2.40
N LEU A 32 -3.52 26.72 3.20
CA LEU A 32 -3.76 25.29 3.38
C LEU A 32 -5.20 25.01 2.97
N ARG A 33 -5.42 24.22 1.93
CA ARG A 33 -6.76 23.92 1.44
C ARG A 33 -6.87 22.50 0.90
N ALA A 34 -8.09 21.97 0.86
CA ALA A 34 -8.35 20.72 0.17
C ALA A 34 -8.04 20.85 -1.33
N ILE A 35 -7.48 19.79 -1.91
CA ILE A 35 -7.20 19.67 -3.34
C ILE A 35 -8.06 18.57 -3.96
N ALA A 36 -8.62 18.84 -5.14
CA ALA A 36 -9.44 17.89 -5.88
C ALA A 36 -8.61 17.02 -6.84
N ASP A 37 -9.14 15.85 -7.20
CA ASP A 37 -8.57 15.06 -8.29
C ASP A 37 -8.65 15.86 -9.60
N ARG A 38 -7.59 15.79 -10.40
CA ARG A 38 -7.38 16.52 -11.67
C ARG A 38 -7.27 18.02 -11.55
N GLU A 39 -7.14 18.53 -10.33
CA GLU A 39 -6.89 19.95 -10.10
C GLU A 39 -5.50 20.34 -10.61
N TRP A 40 -5.41 21.50 -11.25
CA TRP A 40 -4.13 22.06 -11.69
C TRP A 40 -3.56 22.95 -10.59
N ILE A 41 -2.32 22.67 -10.18
CA ILE A 41 -1.55 23.55 -9.31
C ILE A 41 -0.41 24.17 -10.09
N ALA A 42 -0.11 25.43 -9.76
CA ALA A 42 1.08 26.10 -10.27
C ALA A 42 2.19 26.01 -9.22
N VAL A 43 3.33 25.46 -9.61
CA VAL A 43 4.53 25.42 -8.78
C VAL A 43 5.62 26.14 -9.57
N SER A 44 5.98 27.35 -9.13
CA SER A 44 6.79 28.30 -9.92
C SER A 44 6.13 28.60 -11.27
N ASP A 45 6.86 28.49 -12.39
CA ASP A 45 6.38 28.78 -13.74
C ASP A 45 5.70 27.57 -14.42
N GLU A 46 5.59 26.43 -13.72
CA GLU A 46 5.07 25.18 -14.27
C GLU A 46 3.70 24.82 -13.70
N ARG A 47 2.84 24.26 -14.54
CA ARG A 47 1.51 23.77 -14.15
C ARG A 47 1.50 22.26 -14.10
N TRP A 48 1.07 21.74 -12.95
CA TRP A 48 1.00 20.32 -12.65
C TRP A 48 -0.45 19.92 -12.47
N GLN A 49 -0.89 18.87 -13.15
CA GLN A 49 -2.20 18.27 -12.90
C GLN A 49 -2.07 17.18 -11.83
N ILE A 50 -2.84 17.32 -10.77
CA ILE A 50 -2.82 16.40 -9.65
C ILE A 50 -3.74 15.22 -9.96
N HIS A 51 -3.22 14.00 -9.78
CA HIS A 51 -4.00 12.78 -9.87
C HIS A 51 -4.11 12.16 -8.48
N LEU A 52 -5.29 12.25 -7.88
CA LEU A 52 -5.58 11.66 -6.58
C LEU A 52 -6.10 10.22 -6.77
N PRO A 53 -5.78 9.29 -5.87
CA PRO A 53 -6.38 7.97 -5.89
C PRO A 53 -7.90 8.11 -5.73
N ALA A 54 -8.67 7.52 -6.65
CA ALA A 54 -10.12 7.56 -6.59
C ALA A 54 -10.61 6.89 -5.30
N THR A 55 -11.22 7.68 -4.41
CA THR A 55 -12.00 7.16 -3.29
C THR A 55 -13.24 6.50 -3.87
N LEU A 56 -13.20 5.17 -4.06
CA LEU A 56 -14.35 4.42 -4.57
C LEU A 56 -15.55 4.66 -3.64
N PRO A 57 -16.71 5.12 -4.15
CA PRO A 57 -17.86 5.41 -3.31
C PRO A 57 -18.33 4.13 -2.61
N ARG A 58 -18.50 4.24 -1.30
CA ARG A 58 -18.94 3.17 -0.40
C ARG A 58 -20.37 2.78 -0.74
N THR A 59 -20.59 1.55 -1.19
CA THR A 59 -21.90 0.90 -1.02
C THR A 59 -22.03 0.54 0.46
N MET A 60 -22.89 1.25 1.18
CA MET A 60 -23.01 1.20 2.64
C MET A 60 -23.29 -0.20 3.16
N THR A 61 -22.43 -0.67 4.07
CA THR A 61 -22.82 -1.42 5.28
C THR A 61 -21.71 -1.16 6.29
N ALA A 62 -22.05 -0.59 7.47
CA ALA A 62 -21.19 -0.27 8.62
C ALA A 62 -19.71 0.03 8.31
N THR A 63 -19.28 1.30 8.43
CA THR A 63 -17.88 1.71 8.26
C THR A 63 -16.96 0.81 9.10
N PRO A 64 -16.23 -0.14 8.49
CA PRO A 64 -15.24 -0.88 9.23
C PRO A 64 -14.11 0.10 9.53
N GLU A 65 -13.51 0.01 10.71
CA GLU A 65 -12.24 0.68 10.98
C GLU A 65 -11.26 0.28 9.86
N LEU A 66 -10.85 1.26 9.05
CA LEU A 66 -9.94 1.04 7.94
C LEU A 66 -8.60 0.56 8.49
N ARG A 67 -8.01 -0.45 7.83
CA ARG A 67 -6.82 -1.13 8.32
C ARG A 67 -5.62 -0.84 7.44
N SER A 68 -4.59 -0.20 7.99
CA SER A 68 -3.37 0.15 7.25
C SER A 68 -2.43 -1.04 7.08
N LEU A 69 -1.74 -1.09 5.93
CA LEU A 69 -0.65 -2.03 5.65
C LEU A 69 0.72 -1.53 6.17
N VAL A 70 0.81 -0.29 6.67
CA VAL A 70 2.06 0.26 7.20
C VAL A 70 2.48 -0.53 8.44
N GLY A 71 3.71 -1.05 8.43
CA GLY A 71 4.23 -1.91 9.50
C GLY A 71 3.54 -3.27 9.59
N ALA A 72 2.74 -3.66 8.59
CA ALA A 72 2.17 -5.00 8.53
C ALA A 72 3.24 -6.03 8.18
N ARG A 73 2.98 -7.26 8.58
CA ARG A 73 3.75 -8.45 8.24
C ARG A 73 2.88 -9.41 7.45
N LEU A 74 3.42 -9.95 6.37
CA LEU A 74 2.75 -10.93 5.53
C LEU A 74 3.33 -12.33 5.80
N LEU A 75 2.47 -13.24 6.24
CA LEU A 75 2.78 -14.64 6.40
C LEU A 75 2.15 -15.45 5.27
N LEU A 76 2.97 -16.18 4.53
CA LEU A 76 2.56 -17.06 3.44
C LEU A 76 2.89 -18.49 3.82
N THR A 77 1.92 -19.39 3.70
CA THR A 77 2.14 -20.83 3.89
C THR A 77 1.75 -21.58 2.62
N THR A 78 2.68 -22.40 2.13
CA THR A 78 2.43 -23.26 0.96
C THR A 78 2.03 -24.65 1.43
N SER A 79 0.99 -25.25 0.85
CA SER A 79 0.65 -26.65 1.08
C SER A 79 1.75 -27.60 0.58
N ARG A 80 1.76 -28.85 1.05
CA ARG A 80 2.79 -29.86 0.70
C ARG A 80 2.82 -30.18 -0.80
N ASP A 81 1.65 -30.18 -1.42
CA ASP A 81 1.43 -30.40 -2.85
C ASP A 81 1.52 -29.10 -3.67
N GLN A 82 1.77 -27.96 -3.02
CA GLN A 82 1.69 -26.62 -3.61
C GLN A 82 0.33 -26.29 -4.25
N GLU A 83 -0.71 -27.09 -4.05
CA GLU A 83 -2.03 -26.84 -4.62
C GLU A 83 -2.65 -25.54 -4.08
N PHE A 84 -2.31 -25.16 -2.85
CA PHE A 84 -2.89 -23.98 -2.21
C PHE A 84 -1.87 -23.16 -1.42
N ILE A 85 -1.95 -21.84 -1.59
CA ILE A 85 -1.17 -20.85 -0.85
C ILE A 85 -2.12 -20.12 0.08
N THR A 86 -1.88 -20.22 1.38
CA THR A 86 -2.59 -19.41 2.38
C THR A 86 -1.81 -18.15 2.70
N ALA A 87 -2.54 -17.08 2.99
CA ALA A 87 -1.97 -15.78 3.33
C ALA A 87 -2.62 -15.21 4.59
N GLN A 88 -1.80 -14.69 5.49
CA GLN A 88 -2.23 -13.97 6.68
C GLN A 88 -1.52 -12.63 6.76
N LEU A 89 -2.26 -11.57 7.05
CA LEU A 89 -1.71 -10.25 7.33
C LEU A 89 -1.76 -10.00 8.83
N GLN A 90 -0.61 -9.81 9.45
CA GLN A 90 -0.50 -9.30 10.81
C GLN A 90 -0.27 -7.79 10.74
N LEU A 91 -1.22 -7.00 11.21
CA LEU A 91 -1.12 -5.56 11.18
C LEU A 91 -0.30 -5.02 12.35
N ALA A 92 0.13 -3.76 12.28
CA ALA A 92 0.91 -3.11 13.35
C ALA A 92 0.18 -3.11 14.71
N ASN A 93 -1.15 -3.02 14.70
CA ASN A 93 -2.00 -3.10 15.89
C ASN A 93 -2.27 -4.54 16.37
N GLN A 94 -1.49 -5.52 15.93
CA GLN A 94 -1.59 -6.95 16.27
C GLN A 94 -2.86 -7.65 15.80
N VAL A 95 -3.72 -6.99 15.01
CA VAL A 95 -4.86 -7.64 14.37
C VAL A 95 -4.34 -8.59 13.29
N ILE A 96 -4.81 -9.84 13.33
CA ILE A 96 -4.51 -10.86 12.32
C ILE A 96 -5.71 -10.98 11.39
N ILE A 97 -5.45 -10.84 10.08
CA ILE A 97 -6.44 -11.01 9.03
C ILE A 97 -6.07 -12.25 8.24
N ASP A 98 -6.93 -13.26 8.33
CA ASP A 98 -6.82 -14.45 7.50
C ASP A 98 -7.42 -14.20 6.12
N LEU A 99 -6.60 -14.32 5.08
CA LEU A 99 -7.02 -14.23 3.69
C LEU A 99 -7.45 -15.60 3.14
N GLY A 100 -7.21 -16.68 3.88
CA GLY A 100 -7.52 -18.05 3.48
C GLY A 100 -6.61 -18.56 2.37
N ALA A 101 -7.05 -19.60 1.68
CA ALA A 101 -6.37 -20.17 0.51
C ALA A 101 -6.94 -19.60 -0.79
N ASN A 102 -6.08 -19.15 -1.72
CA ASN A 102 -6.52 -18.76 -3.04
C ASN A 102 -5.40 -18.86 -4.09
N ALA A 103 -5.76 -19.16 -5.34
CA ALA A 103 -4.84 -19.25 -6.45
C ALA A 103 -4.11 -17.92 -6.73
N HIS A 104 -4.78 -16.78 -6.58
CA HIS A 104 -4.15 -15.47 -6.81
C HIS A 104 -3.11 -15.09 -5.74
N HIS A 105 -2.97 -15.85 -4.64
CA HIS A 105 -1.88 -15.68 -3.68
C HIS A 105 -0.53 -16.12 -4.25
N ALA A 106 -0.49 -16.82 -5.40
CA ALA A 106 0.75 -17.08 -6.12
C ALA A 106 1.50 -15.79 -6.45
N VAL A 107 0.79 -14.69 -6.74
CA VAL A 107 1.40 -13.39 -6.97
C VAL A 107 2.10 -12.86 -5.72
N LEU A 108 1.46 -12.96 -4.55
CA LEU A 108 2.07 -12.54 -3.27
C LEU A 108 3.32 -13.37 -2.97
N LEU A 109 3.23 -14.69 -3.17
CA LEU A 109 4.32 -15.61 -2.92
C LEU A 109 5.54 -15.29 -3.79
N GLU A 110 5.33 -15.07 -5.08
CA GLU A 110 6.44 -14.82 -5.98
C GLU A 110 7.07 -13.44 -5.74
N LEU A 111 6.27 -12.41 -5.49
CA LEU A 111 6.81 -11.09 -5.11
C LEU A 111 7.57 -11.13 -3.77
N ALA A 112 7.10 -11.91 -2.81
CA ALA A 112 7.80 -12.11 -1.54
C ALA A 112 9.14 -12.85 -1.73
N ARG A 113 9.20 -13.85 -2.64
CA ARG A 113 10.46 -14.52 -3.00
C ARG A 113 11.45 -13.56 -3.60
N VAL A 114 11.05 -12.73 -4.56
CA VAL A 114 11.92 -11.71 -5.17
C VAL A 114 12.50 -10.78 -4.08
N ALA A 115 11.67 -10.28 -3.17
CA ALA A 115 12.15 -9.43 -2.08
C ALA A 115 13.16 -10.14 -1.16
N LEU A 116 12.96 -11.42 -0.87
CA LEU A 116 13.89 -12.23 -0.07
C LEU A 116 15.18 -12.59 -0.83
N GLU A 117 15.09 -12.83 -2.15
CA GLU A 117 16.23 -13.06 -3.03
C GLU A 117 17.13 -11.82 -3.06
N ASP A 118 16.55 -10.63 -3.27
CA ASP A 118 17.28 -9.36 -3.28
C ASP A 118 18.01 -9.11 -1.96
N ARG A 119 17.33 -9.34 -0.82
CA ARG A 119 17.94 -9.21 0.52
C ARG A 119 19.11 -10.15 0.74
N ARG A 120 19.03 -11.37 0.20
CA ARG A 120 20.10 -12.38 0.34
C ARG A 120 21.27 -12.07 -0.58
N ALA A 121 21.00 -11.66 -1.82
CA ALA A 121 22.01 -11.42 -2.84
C ALA A 121 22.70 -10.05 -2.67
N SER A 122 21.97 -9.04 -2.19
CA SER A 122 22.45 -7.67 -2.00
C SER A 122 22.00 -7.12 -0.63
N PRO A 123 22.64 -7.52 0.48
CA PRO A 123 22.28 -7.04 1.82
C PRO A 123 22.41 -5.53 2.04
N TRP A 124 23.16 -4.84 1.19
CA TRP A 124 23.37 -3.39 1.20
C TRP A 124 22.31 -2.61 0.39
N LEU A 125 21.33 -3.30 -0.20
CA LEU A 125 20.28 -2.65 -0.99
C LEU A 125 19.32 -1.89 -0.09
N GLU A 126 19.04 -0.64 -0.43
CA GLU A 126 18.07 0.18 0.30
C GLU A 126 16.65 -0.41 0.23
N PRO A 127 15.80 -0.25 1.27
CA PRO A 127 14.46 -0.85 1.31
C PRO A 127 13.56 -0.51 0.12
N ASP A 128 13.75 0.66 -0.48
CA ASP A 128 13.00 1.15 -1.64
C ASP A 128 13.43 0.53 -2.97
N GLU A 129 14.60 -0.11 -3.03
CA GLU A 129 15.11 -0.83 -4.19
C GLU A 129 14.88 -2.35 -4.12
N ILE A 130 14.48 -2.89 -2.96
CA ILE A 130 14.19 -4.31 -2.77
C ILE A 130 12.87 -4.72 -3.45
N GLY A 131 12.89 -5.88 -4.11
CA GLY A 131 11.72 -6.66 -4.51
C GLY A 131 11.13 -6.30 -5.88
N TRP A 132 11.82 -5.49 -6.67
CA TRP A 132 11.32 -5.04 -7.97
C TRP A 132 11.56 -6.08 -9.07
N ILE A 133 10.48 -6.54 -9.71
CA ILE A 133 10.50 -7.48 -10.82
C ILE A 133 9.78 -6.92 -12.05
N GLN A 134 10.29 -7.22 -13.25
CA GLN A 134 9.61 -6.90 -14.51
C GLN A 134 8.32 -7.71 -14.66
N ARG A 135 7.26 -7.12 -15.23
CA ARG A 135 5.97 -7.82 -15.43
C ARG A 135 6.11 -9.10 -16.25
N ALA A 136 6.85 -9.06 -17.35
CA ALA A 136 7.08 -10.23 -18.20
C ALA A 136 7.82 -11.35 -17.46
N GLU A 137 8.80 -10.99 -16.62
CA GLU A 137 9.54 -11.95 -15.80
C GLU A 137 8.64 -12.54 -14.71
N LEU A 138 7.78 -11.75 -14.07
CA LEU A 138 6.81 -12.25 -13.10
C LEU A 138 5.81 -13.23 -13.73
N VAL A 139 5.29 -12.92 -14.93
CA VAL A 139 4.44 -13.85 -15.72
C VAL A 139 5.16 -15.16 -15.97
N ARG A 140 6.43 -15.11 -16.38
CA ARG A 140 7.27 -16.28 -16.64
C ARG A 140 7.48 -17.13 -15.38
N ARG A 141 7.84 -16.51 -14.25
CA ARG A 141 8.06 -17.24 -12.97
C ARG A 141 6.79 -17.89 -12.44
N LEU A 142 5.64 -17.24 -12.63
CA LEU A 142 4.33 -17.78 -12.25
C LEU A 142 3.79 -18.83 -13.23
N GLY A 143 4.47 -19.09 -14.35
CA GLY A 143 4.00 -20.02 -15.38
C GLY A 143 2.69 -19.57 -16.05
N LEU A 144 2.43 -18.26 -16.08
CA LEU A 144 1.23 -17.71 -16.70
C LEU A 144 1.41 -17.56 -18.21
N GLY A 145 0.32 -17.73 -18.96
CA GLY A 145 0.35 -17.56 -20.42
C GLY A 145 0.52 -16.12 -20.88
N ASN A 146 0.08 -15.13 -20.10
CA ASN A 146 0.08 -13.72 -20.50
C ASN A 146 -0.01 -12.74 -19.31
N VAL A 147 0.12 -11.44 -19.61
CA VAL A 147 0.06 -10.34 -18.62
C VAL A 147 -1.38 -10.08 -18.15
N GLU A 148 -2.37 -10.37 -18.97
CA GLU A 148 -3.79 -10.23 -18.63
C GLU A 148 -4.18 -11.14 -17.46
N HIS A 149 -3.71 -12.39 -17.45
CA HIS A 149 -3.89 -13.31 -16.32
C HIS A 149 -3.27 -12.77 -15.03
N LEU A 150 -2.07 -12.19 -15.11
CA LEU A 150 -1.43 -11.53 -13.97
C LEU A 150 -2.29 -10.37 -13.44
N ASN A 151 -2.79 -9.52 -14.34
CA ASN A 151 -3.64 -8.38 -13.97
C ASN A 151 -4.95 -8.84 -13.29
N VAL A 152 -5.57 -9.91 -13.79
CA VAL A 152 -6.76 -10.50 -13.17
C VAL A 152 -6.46 -11.00 -11.76
N MET A 153 -5.33 -11.69 -11.54
CA MET A 153 -4.94 -12.13 -10.20
C MET A 153 -4.68 -10.96 -9.25
N ILE A 154 -4.00 -9.91 -9.70
CA ILE A 154 -3.77 -8.69 -8.91
C ILE A 154 -5.11 -8.00 -8.59
N CYS A 155 -6.05 -7.96 -9.53
CA CYS A 155 -7.38 -7.39 -9.31
C CYS A 155 -8.15 -8.18 -8.25
N ARG A 156 -8.18 -9.51 -8.35
CA ARG A 156 -8.83 -10.40 -7.37
C ARG A 156 -8.21 -10.28 -5.98
N LEU A 157 -6.89 -10.21 -5.90
CA LEU A 157 -6.17 -9.94 -4.66
C LEU A 157 -6.62 -8.62 -4.03
N ARG A 158 -6.67 -7.53 -4.81
CA ARG A 158 -7.12 -6.22 -4.33
C ARG A 158 -8.57 -6.25 -3.85
N GLN A 159 -9.47 -6.91 -4.59
CA GLN A 159 -10.87 -7.09 -4.20
C GLN A 159 -11.00 -7.86 -2.89
N GLN A 160 -10.21 -8.91 -2.69
CA GLN A 160 -10.19 -9.67 -1.44
C GLN A 160 -9.76 -8.78 -0.26
N LEU A 161 -8.72 -7.96 -0.42
CA LEU A 161 -8.27 -7.03 0.61
C LEU A 161 -9.32 -5.94 0.92
N ILE A 162 -9.99 -5.42 -0.10
CA ILE A 162 -11.13 -4.49 0.06
C ILE A 162 -12.23 -5.16 0.89
N GLY A 163 -12.57 -6.42 0.59
CA GLY A 163 -13.53 -7.23 1.35
C GLY A 163 -13.12 -7.48 2.81
N ARG A 164 -11.84 -7.26 3.16
CA ARG A 164 -11.32 -7.32 4.55
C ARG A 164 -11.13 -5.93 5.18
N ALA A 165 -11.64 -4.88 4.54
CA ALA A 165 -11.53 -3.49 4.98
C ALA A 165 -10.08 -2.98 5.15
N ILE A 166 -9.18 -3.47 4.31
CA ILE A 166 -7.81 -2.94 4.22
C ILE A 166 -7.85 -1.60 3.49
N GLU A 167 -7.30 -0.58 4.13
CA GLU A 167 -7.10 0.74 3.53
C GLU A 167 -6.08 0.66 2.39
N ASN A 168 -6.31 1.42 1.32
CA ASN A 168 -5.40 1.49 0.18
C ASN A 168 -4.98 0.10 -0.33
N ALA A 169 -5.92 -0.85 -0.39
CA ALA A 169 -5.69 -2.23 -0.83
C ALA A 169 -4.98 -2.34 -2.19
N THR A 170 -5.11 -1.32 -3.05
CA THR A 170 -4.38 -1.20 -4.32
C THR A 170 -2.86 -1.20 -4.14
N SER A 171 -2.38 -0.67 -3.01
CA SER A 171 -0.97 -0.48 -2.68
C SER A 171 -0.25 -1.79 -2.38
N ILE A 172 -0.95 -2.90 -2.06
CA ILE A 172 -0.33 -4.20 -1.75
C ILE A 172 0.69 -4.63 -2.81
N VAL A 173 0.38 -4.37 -4.08
CA VAL A 173 1.32 -4.49 -5.21
C VAL A 173 1.61 -3.08 -5.71
N GLN A 174 2.84 -2.65 -5.52
CA GLN A 174 3.35 -1.37 -6.03
C GLN A 174 3.80 -1.54 -7.47
N SER A 175 3.66 -0.47 -8.25
CA SER A 175 4.15 -0.39 -9.63
C SER A 175 5.05 0.83 -9.78
N ARG A 176 6.21 0.67 -10.40
CA ARG A 176 7.11 1.79 -10.74
C ARG A 176 6.61 2.44 -12.03
N PRO A 177 6.19 3.73 -12.05
CA PRO A 177 5.53 4.33 -13.20
C PRO A 177 6.34 4.29 -14.51
N ARG A 178 7.66 4.48 -14.42
CA ARG A 178 8.53 4.58 -15.59
C ARG A 178 8.88 3.23 -16.24
N THR A 179 9.00 2.18 -15.44
CA THR A 179 9.46 0.86 -15.91
C THR A 179 8.35 -0.18 -15.89
N GLY A 180 7.27 0.06 -15.16
CA GLY A 180 6.21 -0.91 -14.96
C GLY A 180 6.62 -2.11 -14.09
N ASN A 181 7.73 -2.02 -13.37
CA ASN A 181 8.16 -3.06 -12.44
C ASN A 181 7.16 -3.16 -11.31
N LEU A 182 6.95 -4.37 -10.82
CA LEU A 182 6.08 -4.64 -9.69
C LEU A 182 6.89 -5.06 -8.49
N ARG A 183 6.39 -4.74 -7.30
CA ARG A 183 6.87 -5.31 -6.04
C ARG A 183 5.76 -5.43 -5.01
N LEU A 184 6.03 -6.16 -3.95
CA LEU A 184 5.19 -6.18 -2.76
C LEU A 184 5.42 -4.92 -1.91
N ALA A 185 4.36 -4.27 -1.43
CA ALA A 185 4.48 -3.15 -0.49
C ALA A 185 4.91 -3.57 0.91
N VAL A 186 4.46 -4.75 1.34
CA VAL A 186 4.77 -5.31 2.66
C VAL A 186 6.14 -5.98 2.58
N LEU A 187 7.15 -5.35 3.18
CA LEU A 187 8.53 -5.84 3.14
C LEU A 187 8.84 -6.84 4.26
N ASP A 188 8.12 -6.83 5.39
CA ASP A 188 8.24 -7.90 6.39
C ASP A 188 7.41 -9.10 5.94
N VAL A 189 8.11 -10.11 5.42
CA VAL A 189 7.51 -11.31 4.83
C VAL A 189 8.11 -12.56 5.43
N GLU A 190 7.26 -13.52 5.74
CA GLU A 190 7.67 -14.87 6.14
C GLU A 190 7.01 -15.89 5.21
N ILE A 191 7.83 -16.73 4.58
CA ILE A 191 7.35 -17.85 3.77
C ILE A 191 7.61 -19.13 4.55
N ARG A 192 6.54 -19.82 4.94
CA ARG A 192 6.60 -21.15 5.55
C ARG A 192 6.35 -22.20 4.49
N GLY A 193 7.35 -23.07 4.29
CA GLY A 193 7.10 -24.37 3.68
C GLY A 193 6.20 -25.19 4.59
N ALA A 194 5.52 -26.21 4.05
CA ALA A 194 4.72 -27.11 4.86
C ALA A 194 5.60 -27.87 5.87
N GLY A 195 5.81 -27.29 7.04
CA GLY A 195 6.26 -27.98 8.24
C GLY A 195 5.12 -28.85 8.76
N ALA A 196 5.45 -30.04 9.26
CA ALA A 196 4.49 -30.99 9.81
C ALA A 196 3.44 -30.30 10.71
N PRO A 197 2.17 -30.76 10.70
CA PRO A 197 1.13 -30.13 11.51
C PRO A 197 1.59 -30.07 12.96
N ARG A 198 1.65 -28.86 13.53
CA ARG A 198 1.61 -28.68 14.98
C ARG A 198 0.22 -29.14 15.42
N ASN A 199 0.11 -30.43 15.70
CA ASN A 199 -1.03 -30.96 16.43
C ASN A 199 -1.08 -30.21 17.76
N ALA A 200 -2.04 -29.31 17.90
CA ALA A 200 -2.43 -28.78 19.19
C ALA A 200 -2.99 -29.97 20.00
N ARG A 201 -2.39 -30.23 21.15
CA ARG A 201 -2.96 -31.07 22.20
C ARG A 201 -4.02 -30.30 22.96
#